data_AF-A0A528TZ62-F1
#
_entry.id   AF-A0A528TZ62-F1
#
_cell.length_a   1.000
_cell.length_b   1.000
_cell.length_c   1.000
_cell.angle_alpha   90.00
_cell.angle_beta   90.00
_cell.angle_gamma   90.00
#
_symmetry.space_group_name_H-M   'P 1'
#
loop_
_entity.id
_entity.type
_entity.pdbx_description
1 polymer ?
#
loop_
_entity_poly.entity_id
_entity_poly.type
_entity_poly.pdbx_seq_one_letter_code
_entity_poly.pdbx_strand_id
1 'polypeptide(L)'
;PKDRVLLFDDTQSAISALLTGRVHAATESAASVINTLKDANLKGKIERALPFTGLIENGREVANYAAIAFRPEDARLRDFYNEGLQKRKGDGTVKEIFAKYDFTDAEITPAEITAATLCPENYR
;
A
#
# COMPACT_ATOMS: atom_id res chain seq x y z
N PRO A 1 6.46 -15.36 14.28
CA PRO A 1 5.90 -15.64 15.62
C PRO A 1 5.14 -14.43 16.15
N LYS A 2 3.91 -14.60 16.65
CA LYS A 2 3.02 -13.49 17.06
C LYS A 2 3.58 -12.67 18.23
N ASP A 3 4.39 -13.29 19.08
CA ASP A 3 5.13 -12.70 20.20
C ASP A 3 6.24 -11.72 19.78
N ARG A 4 6.58 -11.66 18.48
CA ARG A 4 7.55 -10.71 17.91
C ARG A 4 6.91 -9.55 17.14
N VAL A 5 5.58 -9.39 17.27
CA VAL A 5 4.83 -8.28 16.65
C VAL A 5 4.37 -7.34 17.74
N LEU A 6 4.80 -6.09 17.66
CA LEU A 6 4.34 -5.00 18.54
C LEU A 6 3.40 -4.10 17.76
N LEU A 7 2.28 -3.74 18.38
CA LEU A 7 1.34 -2.77 17.83
C LEU A 7 1.64 -1.38 18.41
N PHE A 8 1.55 -0.38 17.55
CA PHE A 8 1.70 1.03 17.90
C PHE A 8 0.47 1.78 17.41
N ASP A 9 0.07 2.82 18.14
CA ASP A 9 -1.14 3.60 17.84
C ASP A 9 -0.96 4.49 16.60
N ASP A 10 0.28 4.88 16.30
CA ASP A 10 0.62 5.76 15.18
C ASP A 10 2.03 5.49 14.61
N THR A 11 2.27 6.06 13.42
CA THR A 11 3.56 6.03 12.71
C THR A 11 4.70 6.60 13.57
N GLN A 12 4.47 7.70 14.31
CA GLN A 12 5.55 8.36 15.07
C GLN A 12 6.09 7.45 16.18
N SER A 13 5.19 6.74 16.86
CA SER A 13 5.49 5.76 17.88
C SER A 13 6.26 4.56 17.32
N ALA A 14 5.86 4.08 16.12
CA ALA A 14 6.56 3.00 15.43
C ALA A 14 7.99 3.41 15.01
N ILE A 15 8.15 4.62 14.46
CA ILE A 15 9.47 5.16 14.10
C ILE A 15 10.36 5.39 15.33
N SER A 16 9.80 5.90 16.43
CA SER A 16 10.55 6.03 17.70
C SER A 16 11.03 4.68 18.21
N ALA A 17 10.20 3.64 18.15
CA ALA A 17 10.59 2.28 18.51
C ALA A 17 11.68 1.71 17.60
N LEU A 18 11.66 2.04 16.30
CA LEU A 18 12.70 1.64 15.35
C LEU A 18 14.04 2.34 15.68
N LEU A 19 14.01 3.66 15.89
CA LEU A 19 15.20 4.47 16.20
C LEU A 19 15.87 4.09 17.53
N THR A 20 15.09 3.60 18.49
CA THR A 20 15.58 3.16 19.81
C THR A 20 15.97 1.68 19.85
N GLY A 21 15.79 0.94 18.75
CA GLY A 21 16.12 -0.48 18.66
C GLY A 21 15.13 -1.41 19.39
N ARG A 22 13.96 -0.91 19.78
CA ARG A 22 12.88 -1.73 20.37
C ARG A 22 12.25 -2.64 19.32
N VAL A 23 12.24 -2.23 18.06
CA VAL A 23 11.87 -3.06 16.91
C VAL A 23 12.95 -2.93 15.83
N HIS A 24 13.05 -3.95 14.98
CA HIS A 24 14.00 -3.96 13.85
C HIS A 24 13.38 -3.50 12.52
N ALA A 25 12.04 -3.49 12.46
CA ALA A 25 11.28 -3.07 11.29
C ALA A 25 9.91 -2.55 11.72
N ALA A 26 9.37 -1.62 10.95
CA ALA A 26 7.99 -1.14 11.06
C ALA A 26 7.30 -1.34 9.70
N THR A 27 6.07 -1.86 9.71
CA THR A 27 5.28 -2.09 8.51
C THR A 27 4.21 -1.02 8.40
N GLU A 28 4.22 -0.26 7.31
CA GLU A 28 3.24 0.79 7.03
C GLU A 28 2.82 0.77 5.56
N SER A 29 1.77 1.53 5.22
CA SER A 29 1.39 1.70 3.81
C SER A 29 2.51 2.40 3.03
N ALA A 30 2.63 2.12 1.72
CA ALA A 30 3.65 2.76 0.89
C ALA A 30 3.58 4.31 0.95
N ALA A 31 2.36 4.86 0.97
CA ALA A 31 2.12 6.30 1.12
C ALA A 31 2.71 6.86 2.43
N SER A 32 2.49 6.15 3.54
CA SER A 32 3.03 6.53 4.85
C SER A 32 4.54 6.49 4.85
N VAL A 33 5.15 5.42 4.31
CA VAL A 33 6.60 5.27 4.25
C VAL A 33 7.23 6.38 3.40
N ILE A 34 6.67 6.67 2.22
CA ILE A 34 7.14 7.76 1.35
C ILE A 34 7.10 9.10 2.08
N ASN A 35 5.99 9.40 2.77
CA ASN A 35 5.84 10.66 3.50
C ASN A 35 6.78 10.75 4.72
N THR A 36 6.92 9.66 5.49
CA THR A 36 7.83 9.60 6.63
C THR A 36 9.28 9.86 6.22
N LEU A 37 9.71 9.31 5.09
CA LEU A 37 11.08 9.49 4.59
C LEU A 37 11.38 10.89 4.04
N LYS A 38 10.37 11.75 3.89
CA LYS A 38 10.57 13.17 3.57
C LYS A 38 11.05 13.99 4.76
N ASP A 39 10.90 13.49 5.98
CA ASP A 39 11.41 14.19 7.17
C ASP A 39 12.94 14.22 7.18
N ALA A 40 13.50 15.42 7.09
CA ALA A 40 14.94 15.65 7.11
C ALA A 40 15.60 15.13 8.41
N ASN A 41 14.86 15.06 9.52
CA ASN A 41 15.36 14.53 10.80
C ASN A 41 15.55 13.01 10.79
N LEU A 42 14.89 12.30 9.87
CA LEU A 42 14.96 10.85 9.71
C LEU A 42 15.95 10.41 8.63
N LYS A 43 16.48 11.37 7.84
CA LYS A 43 17.43 11.11 6.76
C LYS A 43 18.65 10.33 7.26
N GLY A 44 18.89 9.17 6.66
CA GLY A 44 20.03 8.29 7.00
C GLY A 44 19.88 7.51 8.30
N LYS A 45 18.73 7.60 8.99
CA LYS A 45 18.45 6.85 10.22
C LYS A 45 17.51 5.67 9.99
N ILE A 46 16.68 5.75 8.96
CA ILE A 46 15.74 4.72 8.53
C ILE A 46 15.74 4.68 7.00
N GLU A 47 15.30 3.56 6.44
CA GLU A 47 15.21 3.36 5.00
C GLU A 47 14.03 2.44 4.65
N ARG A 48 13.63 2.43 3.37
CA ARG A 48 12.74 1.38 2.88
C ARG A 48 13.55 0.11 2.73
N ALA A 49 13.00 -1.01 3.22
CA ALA A 49 13.50 -2.32 2.84
C ALA A 49 13.15 -2.58 1.37
N LEU A 50 14.11 -2.36 0.46
CA LEU A 50 13.96 -2.64 -0.98
C LEU A 50 15.17 -3.44 -1.48
N PRO A 51 14.97 -4.58 -2.18
CA PRO A 51 13.68 -5.25 -2.38
C PRO A 51 13.16 -5.87 -1.09
N PHE A 52 11.84 -5.94 -0.95
CA PHE A 52 11.17 -6.67 0.12
C PHE A 52 10.18 -7.64 -0.50
N THR A 53 10.22 -8.89 -0.04
CA THR A 53 9.20 -9.88 -0.34
C THR A 53 8.51 -10.23 0.97
N GLY A 54 7.21 -9.99 1.01
CA GLY A 54 6.35 -10.33 2.12
C GLY A 54 6.10 -11.83 2.24
N LEU A 55 5.05 -12.16 2.98
CA LEU A 55 4.60 -13.54 3.14
C LEU A 55 4.12 -14.07 1.78
N ILE A 56 4.58 -15.27 1.38
CA ILE A 56 4.07 -15.97 0.21
C ILE A 56 3.08 -17.05 0.67
N GLU A 57 1.84 -16.98 0.19
CA GLU A 57 0.81 -18.01 0.39
C GLU A 57 0.27 -18.46 -0.97
N ASN A 58 0.15 -19.77 -1.17
CA ASN A 58 -0.35 -20.37 -2.43
C ASN A 58 0.36 -19.84 -3.70
N GLY A 59 1.67 -19.58 -3.60
CA GLY A 59 2.49 -19.10 -4.71
C GLY A 59 2.30 -17.61 -5.05
N ARG A 60 1.61 -16.84 -4.22
CA ARG A 60 1.44 -15.39 -4.37
C ARG A 60 1.85 -14.66 -3.10
N GLU A 61 2.40 -13.47 -3.27
CA GLU A 61 2.66 -12.60 -2.14
C GLU A 61 1.34 -12.11 -1.53
N VAL A 62 1.22 -12.22 -0.21
CA VAL A 62 0.14 -11.63 0.56
C VAL A 62 0.39 -10.13 0.60
N ALA A 63 -0.09 -9.45 -0.43
CA ALA A 63 0.04 -8.02 -0.61
C ALA A 63 -1.29 -7.30 -0.33
N ASN A 64 -1.20 -6.12 0.27
CA ASN A 64 -2.34 -5.24 0.44
C ASN A 64 -2.41 -4.26 -0.73
N TYR A 65 -3.50 -4.33 -1.51
CA TYR A 65 -3.76 -3.42 -2.61
C TYR A 65 -4.84 -2.42 -2.22
N ALA A 66 -4.47 -1.14 -2.15
CA ALA A 66 -5.41 -0.08 -1.81
C ALA A 66 -6.51 0.04 -2.89
N ALA A 67 -7.76 0.14 -2.44
CA ALA A 67 -8.92 0.24 -3.31
C ALA A 67 -9.96 1.20 -2.72
N ILE A 68 -10.83 1.72 -3.58
CA ILE A 68 -12.03 2.46 -3.15
C ILE A 68 -13.15 1.46 -2.91
N ALA A 69 -13.66 1.44 -1.68
CA ALA A 69 -14.79 0.61 -1.29
C ALA A 69 -16.11 1.39 -1.46
N PHE A 70 -17.12 0.70 -1.98
CA PHE A 70 -18.49 1.21 -2.11
C PHE A 70 -19.42 0.35 -1.25
N ARG A 71 -20.60 0.88 -0.89
CA ARG A 71 -21.62 0.07 -0.23
C ARG A 71 -22.08 -1.05 -1.18
N PRO A 72 -22.47 -2.23 -0.67
CA PRO A 72 -22.91 -3.35 -1.52
C PRO A 72 -24.04 -3.00 -2.50
N GLU A 73 -24.97 -2.14 -2.11
CA GLU A 73 -26.09 -1.71 -2.95
C GLU A 73 -25.69 -0.69 -4.04
N ASP A 74 -24.49 -0.11 -3.97
CA ASP A 74 -23.99 0.92 -4.88
C ASP A 74 -23.13 0.33 -6.03
N ALA A 75 -23.36 -0.93 -6.42
CA ALA A 75 -22.57 -1.61 -7.46
C ALA A 75 -22.48 -0.82 -8.77
N ARG A 76 -23.57 -0.13 -9.18
CA ARG A 76 -23.56 0.73 -10.37
C ARG A 76 -22.60 1.93 -10.25
N LEU A 77 -22.47 2.50 -9.04
CA LEU A 77 -21.53 3.60 -8.80
C LEU A 77 -20.09 3.10 -8.82
N ARG A 78 -19.83 1.93 -8.22
CA ARG A 78 -18.53 1.26 -8.30
C ARG A 78 -18.12 1.02 -9.76
N ASP A 79 -19.03 0.48 -10.57
CA ASP A 79 -18.73 0.16 -11.97
C ASP A 79 -18.47 1.42 -12.79
N PHE A 80 -19.27 2.47 -12.60
CA PHE A 80 -19.03 3.78 -13.22
C PHE A 80 -17.68 4.39 -12.80
N TYR A 81 -17.32 4.30 -11.52
CA TYR A 81 -16.02 4.74 -11.02
C TYR A 81 -14.88 3.94 -11.65
N ASN A 82 -15.01 2.62 -11.74
CA ASN A 82 -14.02 1.74 -12.33
C ASN A 82 -13.80 2.03 -13.82
N GLU A 83 -14.87 2.26 -14.59
CA GLU A 83 -14.75 2.68 -16.00
C GLU A 83 -13.98 4.00 -16.14
N GLY A 84 -14.30 4.99 -15.30
CA GLY A 84 -13.59 6.26 -15.26
C GLY A 84 -12.12 6.09 -14.90
N LEU A 85 -11.83 5.32 -13.85
CA LEU A 85 -10.47 5.03 -13.40
C LEU A 85 -9.66 4.31 -14.48
N GLN A 86 -10.25 3.37 -15.21
CA GLN A 86 -9.57 2.69 -16.32
C GLN A 86 -9.19 3.67 -17.44
N LYS A 87 -10.09 4.60 -17.80
CA LYS A 87 -9.76 5.67 -18.77
C LYS A 87 -8.60 6.54 -18.28
N ARG A 88 -8.59 6.92 -16.99
CA ARG A 88 -7.51 7.71 -16.36
C ARG A 88 -6.18 6.97 -16.18
N LYS A 89 -6.22 5.65 -16.08
CA LYS A 89 -5.01 4.82 -16.14
C LYS A 89 -4.47 4.78 -17.56
N GLY A 90 -5.35 4.57 -18.55
CA GLY A 90 -4.98 4.49 -19.96
C GLY A 90 -4.45 5.80 -20.56
N ASP A 91 -4.97 6.95 -20.11
CA ASP A 91 -4.50 8.27 -20.56
C ASP A 91 -3.25 8.79 -19.83
N GLY A 92 -2.72 8.03 -18.86
CA GLY A 92 -1.51 8.39 -18.11
C GLY A 92 -1.75 9.28 -16.88
N THR A 93 -2.96 9.82 -16.68
CA THR A 93 -3.27 10.73 -15.56
C THR A 93 -2.92 10.12 -14.21
N VAL A 94 -3.24 8.83 -13.98
CA VAL A 94 -2.95 8.17 -12.70
C VAL A 94 -1.44 8.05 -12.48
N LYS A 95 -0.65 7.80 -13.52
CA LYS A 95 0.80 7.70 -13.43
C LYS A 95 1.43 9.05 -13.07
N GLU A 96 0.93 10.13 -13.66
CA GLU A 96 1.37 11.50 -13.33
C GLU A 96 1.04 11.86 -11.87
N ILE A 97 -0.15 11.49 -11.39
CA ILE A 97 -0.53 11.67 -9.98
C ILE A 97 0.40 10.87 -9.06
N PHE A 98 0.67 9.60 -9.38
CA PHE A 98 1.58 8.77 -8.59
C PHE A 98 2.97 9.42 -8.47
N ALA A 99 3.53 9.85 -9.60
CA ALA A 99 4.84 10.52 -9.62
C ALA A 99 4.86 11.80 -8.77
N LYS A 100 3.79 12.61 -8.78
CA LYS A 100 3.68 13.81 -7.93
C LYS A 100 3.78 13.51 -6.44
N TYR A 101 3.36 12.32 -6.01
CA TYR A 101 3.43 11.87 -4.63
C TYR A 101 4.63 10.95 -4.34
N ASP A 102 5.61 10.92 -5.25
CA ASP A 102 6.83 10.10 -5.16
C ASP A 102 6.57 8.58 -5.11
N PHE A 103 5.42 8.15 -5.61
CA PHE A 103 5.18 6.74 -5.92
C PHE A 103 5.94 6.35 -7.19
N THR A 104 6.40 5.11 -7.21
CA THR A 104 7.15 4.53 -8.31
C THR A 104 6.39 3.36 -8.93
N ASP A 105 6.97 2.75 -9.95
CA ASP A 105 6.40 1.53 -10.54
C ASP A 105 6.33 0.37 -9.52
N ALA A 106 7.09 0.41 -8.42
CA ALA A 106 7.02 -0.59 -7.34
C ALA A 106 5.66 -0.61 -6.60
N GLU A 107 4.90 0.49 -6.65
CA GLU A 107 3.57 0.58 -6.04
C GLU A 107 2.44 0.35 -7.04
N ILE A 108 2.76 0.16 -8.33
CA ILE A 108 1.74 -0.10 -9.34
C ILE A 108 1.28 -1.55 -9.20
N THR A 109 -0.03 -1.71 -8.99
CA THR A 109 -0.67 -3.02 -8.95
C THR A 109 -0.56 -3.71 -10.31
N PRO A 110 -0.09 -4.96 -10.38
CA PRO A 110 -0.10 -5.73 -11.63
C PRO A 110 -1.50 -5.81 -12.25
N ALA A 111 -1.60 -5.77 -13.56
CA ALA A 111 -2.88 -5.64 -14.27
C ALA A 111 -3.81 -6.84 -14.06
N GLU A 112 -3.25 -8.02 -13.82
CA GLU A 112 -3.94 -9.27 -13.52
C GLU A 112 -4.58 -9.29 -12.11
N ILE A 113 -4.15 -8.39 -11.23
CA ILE A 113 -4.66 -8.29 -9.86
C ILE A 113 -5.88 -7.36 -9.83
N THR A 114 -7.05 -7.93 -9.57
CA THR A 114 -8.31 -7.20 -9.46
C THR A 114 -9.05 -7.58 -8.17
N ALA A 115 -10.01 -6.74 -7.77
CA ALA A 115 -10.87 -7.07 -6.64
C ALA A 115 -11.67 -8.37 -6.87
N ALA A 116 -12.09 -8.64 -8.11
CA ALA A 116 -12.80 -9.88 -8.45
C ALA A 116 -11.90 -11.13 -8.34
N THR A 117 -10.61 -11.02 -8.64
CA THR A 117 -9.66 -12.15 -8.52
C THR A 117 -9.18 -12.37 -7.09
N LEU A 118 -9.06 -11.31 -6.29
CA LEU A 118 -8.59 -11.40 -4.90
C LEU A 118 -9.73 -11.74 -3.92
N CYS A 119 -10.93 -11.22 -4.16
CA CYS A 119 -12.05 -11.27 -3.22
C CYS A 119 -13.34 -11.74 -3.92
N PRO A 120 -13.35 -12.90 -4.60
CA PRO A 120 -14.46 -13.31 -5.48
C PRO A 120 -15.82 -13.35 -4.76
N GLU A 121 -15.86 -13.81 -3.51
CA GLU A 121 -17.10 -13.92 -2.72
C GLU A 121 -17.66 -12.56 -2.27
N ASN A 122 -16.79 -11.55 -2.16
CA ASN A 122 -17.14 -10.21 -1.70
C ASN A 122 -17.31 -9.21 -2.85
N TYR A 123 -17.00 -9.60 -4.08
CA TYR A 123 -17.19 -8.77 -5.26
C TYR A 123 -18.64 -8.89 -5.76
N ARG A 124 -19.50 -8.03 -5.21
CA ARG A 124 -20.94 -7.92 -5.52
C ARG A 124 -21.26 -6.51 -5.94
#